data_AF-A0A9Q0I5U7-F1
#
_entry.id   AF-A0A9Q0I5U7-F1
#
_cell.length_a   1.000
_cell.length_b   1.000
_cell.length_c   1.000
_cell.angle_alpha   90.00
_cell.angle_beta   90.00
_cell.angle_gamma   90.00
#
_symmetry.space_group_name_H-M   'P 1'
#
loop_
_entity.id
_entity.type
_entity.pdbx_description
1 polymer ?
#
loop_
_entity_poly.entity_id
_entity_poly.type
_entity_poly.pdbx_seq_one_letter_code
_entity_poly.pdbx_strand_id
1 'polypeptide(L)'
;MVRSVGIDSMMRSVGIDSMVRSVGIDSMVRSVGIDSMVRSVGIDSMVRSVGIDSMVRSVGIDSMVRSVGIDSMVRSVGIDSMVRSVGIDSMVRSVGIDSMVRSVGIDSMVRSVGIDSMVRSVGIDSMVRSVGIDSMVRSVGIDYM
;
A
#
# COMPACT_ATOMS: atom_id res chain seq x y z
N MET A 1 -0.42 20.61 -13.43
CA MET A 1 -0.33 20.28 -12.00
C MET A 1 -1.73 20.35 -11.40
N VAL A 2 -2.24 19.24 -10.88
CA VAL A 2 -3.59 19.15 -10.31
C VAL A 2 -3.49 19.26 -8.79
N ARG A 3 -4.35 20.09 -8.18
CA ARG A 3 -4.30 20.35 -6.74
C ARG A 3 -4.88 19.19 -5.93
N SER A 4 -5.94 18.55 -6.42
CA SER A 4 -6.58 17.41 -5.77
C SER A 4 -7.49 16.67 -6.76
N VAL A 5 -7.63 15.37 -6.58
CA VAL A 5 -8.62 14.52 -7.25
C VAL A 5 -9.47 13.86 -6.15
N GLY A 6 -10.79 14.01 -6.23
CA GLY A 6 -11.76 13.40 -5.33
C GLY A 6 -12.73 12.53 -6.11
N ILE A 7 -13.05 11.35 -5.58
CA ILE A 7 -13.86 10.34 -6.24
C ILE A 7 -14.88 9.78 -5.24
N ASP A 8 -16.13 10.21 -5.43
CA ASP A 8 -17.22 10.01 -4.48
C ASP A 8 -18.35 9.15 -5.08
N SER A 9 -18.05 8.30 -6.07
CA SER A 9 -19.06 7.47 -6.75
C SER A 9 -18.59 6.05 -7.03
N MET A 10 -19.54 5.13 -7.23
CA MET A 10 -19.25 3.76 -7.66
C MET A 10 -18.60 3.76 -9.05
N MET A 11 -17.31 3.45 -9.13
CA MET A 11 -16.56 3.47 -10.38
C MET A 11 -15.98 2.09 -10.71
N ARG A 12 -15.90 1.79 -12.01
CA ARG A 12 -15.24 0.59 -12.48
C ARG A 12 -13.71 0.71 -12.43
N SER A 13 -13.17 1.89 -12.74
CA SER A 13 -11.73 2.12 -12.81
C SER A 13 -11.43 3.60 -12.68
N VAL A 14 -10.32 3.91 -12.03
CA VAL A 14 -9.77 5.25 -11.88
C VAL A 14 -8.32 5.22 -12.34
N GLY A 15 -7.94 6.14 -13.23
CA GLY A 15 -6.57 6.36 -13.66
C GLY A 15 -6.13 7.79 -13.34
N ILE A 16 -4.97 7.93 -12.73
CA ILE A 16 -4.38 9.24 -12.40
C ILE A 16 -2.99 9.30 -13.02
N ASP A 17 -2.89 10.08 -14.10
CA ASP A 17 -1.71 10.23 -14.94
C ASP A 17 -1.26 11.70 -14.97
N SER A 18 -1.24 12.35 -13.80
CA SER A 18 -0.76 13.72 -13.67
C SER A 18 -0.13 13.97 -12.31
N MET A 19 0.79 14.94 -12.24
CA MET A 19 1.30 15.43 -10.95
C MET A 19 0.14 15.98 -10.09
N VAL A 20 -0.19 15.24 -9.03
CA VAL A 20 -1.33 15.51 -8.16
C VAL A 20 -0.83 15.70 -6.72
N ARG A 21 -1.34 16.74 -6.05
CA ARG A 21 -1.01 16.96 -4.64
C ARG A 21 -1.76 16.00 -3.71
N SER A 22 -3.01 15.64 -3.98
CA SER A 22 -3.74 14.67 -3.18
C SER A 22 -4.79 13.91 -3.98
N VAL A 23 -4.94 12.62 -3.71
CA VAL A 23 -5.98 11.75 -4.26
C VAL A 23 -6.79 11.21 -3.08
N GLY A 24 -8.10 11.40 -3.13
CA GLY A 24 -9.06 10.79 -2.19
C GLY A 24 -10.04 9.90 -2.96
N ILE A 25 -10.27 8.70 -2.44
CA ILE A 25 -11.19 7.71 -3.01
C ILE A 25 -12.07 7.18 -1.89
N ASP A 26 -13.31 7.66 -1.86
CA ASP A 26 -14.26 7.43 -0.77
C ASP A 26 -15.45 6.59 -1.28
N SER A 27 -15.22 5.74 -2.29
CA SER A 27 -16.26 4.89 -2.89
C SER A 27 -15.82 3.50 -3.32
N MET A 28 -16.80 2.61 -3.58
CA MET A 28 -16.55 1.28 -4.12
C MET A 28 -15.90 1.38 -5.51
N VAL A 29 -14.59 1.07 -5.57
CA VAL A 29 -13.82 1.09 -6.81
C VAL A 29 -13.31 -0.30 -7.14
N ARG A 30 -13.48 -0.72 -8.40
CA ARG A 30 -12.90 -2.00 -8.84
C ARG A 30 -11.38 -1.92 -9.04
N SER A 31 -10.87 -0.86 -9.65
CA SER A 31 -9.42 -0.66 -9.81
C SER A 31 -9.01 0.79 -9.72
N VAL A 32 -7.89 1.05 -9.04
CA VAL A 32 -7.24 2.35 -8.97
C VAL A 32 -5.82 2.19 -9.51
N GLY A 33 -5.46 3.00 -10.51
CA GLY A 33 -4.10 3.11 -11.04
C GLY A 33 -3.58 4.54 -10.86
N ILE A 34 -2.41 4.66 -10.25
CA ILE A 34 -1.71 5.93 -10.06
C ILE A 34 -0.34 5.81 -10.70
N ASP A 35 -0.16 6.49 -11.83
CA ASP A 35 1.05 6.48 -12.66
C ASP A 35 1.67 7.89 -12.69
N SER A 36 1.66 8.58 -11.53
CA SER A 36 2.24 9.91 -11.44
C SER A 36 2.75 10.27 -10.05
N MET A 37 3.57 11.33 -9.99
CA MET A 37 4.03 11.89 -8.73
C MET A 37 2.86 12.39 -7.89
N VAL A 38 2.54 11.65 -6.82
CA VAL A 38 1.47 11.99 -5.89
C VAL A 38 2.02 12.32 -4.51
N ARG A 39 1.59 13.46 -3.97
CA ARG A 39 1.97 13.81 -2.59
C ARG A 39 1.19 13.02 -1.54
N SER A 40 -0.08 12.69 -1.73
CA SER A 40 -0.79 11.82 -0.80
C SER A 40 -1.91 11.07 -1.50
N VAL A 41 -2.05 9.78 -1.17
CA VAL A 41 -3.17 8.94 -1.61
C VAL A 41 -3.91 8.47 -0.37
N GLY A 42 -5.19 8.75 -0.30
CA GLY A 42 -6.13 8.23 0.70
C GLY A 42 -7.18 7.37 0.02
N ILE A 43 -7.39 6.17 0.55
CA ILE A 43 -8.44 5.25 0.09
C ILE A 43 -9.24 4.83 1.31
N ASP A 44 -10.47 5.34 1.41
CA ASP A 44 -11.42 5.07 2.49
C ASP A 44 -12.64 4.30 1.93
N SER A 45 -12.36 3.27 1.13
CA SER A 45 -13.42 2.42 0.58
C SER A 45 -13.03 1.01 0.16
N MET A 46 -14.06 0.19 -0.11
CA MET A 46 -13.88 -1.15 -0.67
C MET A 46 -13.25 -1.10 -2.06
N VAL A 47 -11.96 -1.43 -2.14
CA VAL A 47 -11.22 -1.46 -3.41
C VAL A 47 -10.81 -2.89 -3.78
N ARG A 48 -11.09 -3.28 -5.02
CA ARG A 48 -10.65 -4.60 -5.50
C ARG A 48 -9.15 -4.64 -5.80
N SER A 49 -8.59 -3.61 -6.42
CA SER A 49 -7.16 -3.54 -6.68
C SER A 49 -6.66 -2.09 -6.69
N VAL A 50 -5.52 -1.85 -6.05
CA VAL A 50 -4.78 -0.58 -6.09
C VAL A 50 -3.41 -0.86 -6.69
N GLY A 51 -3.05 -0.13 -7.74
CA GLY A 51 -1.71 -0.13 -8.33
C GLY A 51 -1.12 1.27 -8.25
N ILE A 52 0.10 1.36 -7.74
CA ILE A 52 0.87 2.60 -7.64
C ILE A 52 2.21 2.37 -8.33
N ASP A 53 2.39 2.98 -9.50
CA ASP A 53 3.58 2.86 -10.34
C ASP A 53 4.33 4.20 -10.41
N SER A 54 4.28 4.98 -9.32
CA SER A 54 4.99 6.25 -9.27
C SER A 54 5.44 6.69 -7.89
N MET A 55 6.25 7.76 -7.85
CA MET A 55 6.73 8.34 -6.60
C MET A 55 5.58 8.88 -5.74
N VAL A 56 5.31 8.19 -4.62
CA VAL A 56 4.29 8.62 -3.66
C VAL A 56 4.90 8.98 -2.32
N ARG A 57 4.51 10.15 -1.78
CA ARG A 57 5.00 10.58 -0.47
C ARG A 57 4.45 9.69 0.64
N SER A 58 3.15 9.44 0.59
CA SER A 58 2.37 8.77 1.62
C SER A 58 1.13 8.12 1.00
N VAL A 59 0.90 6.87 1.33
CA VAL A 59 -0.30 6.10 0.99
C VAL A 59 -0.98 5.73 2.29
N GLY A 60 -2.27 6.04 2.42
CA GLY A 60 -3.15 5.61 3.49
C GLY A 60 -4.30 4.79 2.92
N ILE A 61 -4.50 3.60 3.47
CA ILE A 61 -5.59 2.70 3.11
C ILE A 61 -6.35 2.36 4.40
N ASP A 62 -7.57 2.87 4.52
CA ASP A 62 -8.45 2.70 5.67
C ASP A 62 -9.70 1.89 5.28
N SER A 63 -9.54 0.91 4.38
CA SER A 63 -10.66 0.06 3.97
C SER A 63 -10.30 -1.32 3.45
N MET A 64 -11.31 -2.15 3.24
CA MET A 64 -11.16 -3.50 2.68
C MET A 64 -10.56 -3.48 1.27
N VAL A 65 -9.29 -3.88 1.15
CA VAL A 65 -8.61 -3.99 -0.14
C VAL A 65 -8.27 -5.43 -0.46
N ARG A 66 -8.61 -5.87 -1.69
CA ARG A 66 -8.26 -7.22 -2.11
C ARG A 66 -6.79 -7.36 -2.52
N SER A 67 -6.24 -6.38 -3.21
CA SER A 67 -4.83 -6.38 -3.59
C SER A 67 -4.28 -4.96 -3.67
N VAL A 68 -3.10 -4.76 -3.10
CA VAL A 68 -2.31 -3.52 -3.25
C VAL A 68 -0.99 -3.91 -3.90
N GLY A 69 -0.65 -3.28 -5.02
CA GLY A 69 0.65 -3.35 -5.67
C GLY A 69 1.31 -1.97 -5.64
N ILE A 70 2.56 -1.93 -5.21
CA ILE A 70 3.38 -0.72 -5.15
C ILE A 70 4.70 -1.04 -5.84
N ASP A 71 4.85 -0.52 -7.05
CA ASP A 71 5.99 -0.79 -7.93
C ASP A 71 6.86 0.48 -8.04
N SER A 72 6.85 1.32 -6.99
CA SER A 72 7.55 2.60 -6.99
C SER A 72 8.04 3.09 -5.64
N MET A 73 8.84 4.16 -5.66
CA MET A 73 9.37 4.80 -4.46
C MET A 73 8.26 5.40 -3.59
N VAL A 74 8.00 4.76 -2.44
CA VAL A 74 7.03 5.25 -1.47
C VAL A 74 7.69 5.60 -0.15
N ARG A 75 7.43 6.81 0.35
CA ARG A 75 8.04 7.21 1.62
C ARG A 75 7.30 6.70 2.85
N SER A 76 6.01 6.43 2.76
CA SER A 76 5.27 5.81 3.86
C SER A 76 4.01 5.15 3.34
N VAL A 77 3.78 3.92 3.77
CA VAL A 77 2.52 3.20 3.54
C VAL A 77 1.91 2.93 4.91
N GLY A 78 0.66 3.35 5.09
CA GLY A 78 -0.17 3.00 6.24
C GLY A 78 -1.38 2.21 5.76
N ILE A 79 -1.58 1.04 6.35
CA ILE A 79 -2.73 0.17 6.07
C ILE A 79 -3.43 -0.09 7.40
N ASP A 80 -4.60 0.50 7.57
CA ASP A 80 -5.46 0.37 8.74
C ASP A 80 -6.73 -0.41 8.40
N SER A 81 -6.59 -1.44 7.56
CA SER A 81 -7.74 -2.27 7.18
C SER A 81 -7.43 -3.68 6.69
N MET A 82 -8.49 -4.47 6.50
CA MET A 82 -8.40 -5.83 5.98
C MET A 82 -7.85 -5.86 4.55
N VAL A 83 -6.60 -6.30 4.41
CA VAL A 83 -5.96 -6.48 3.10
C VAL A 83 -5.69 -7.95 2.80
N ARG A 84 -6.10 -8.41 1.61
CA ARG A 84 -5.83 -9.80 1.22
C ARG A 84 -4.41 -10.02 0.75
N SER A 85 -3.85 -9.10 -0.01
CA SER A 85 -2.47 -9.18 -0.46
C SER A 85 -1.87 -7.79 -0.64
N VAL A 86 -0.65 -7.61 -0.13
CA VAL A 86 0.18 -6.43 -0.38
C VAL A 86 1.45 -6.92 -1.06
N GLY A 87 1.75 -6.36 -2.23
CA GLY A 87 3.01 -6.52 -2.94
C GLY A 87 3.73 -5.17 -3.00
N ILE A 88 5.00 -5.17 -2.62
CA ILE A 88 5.88 -4.01 -2.68
C ILE A 88 7.14 -4.44 -3.44
N ASP A 89 7.29 -3.94 -4.65
CA ASP A 89 8.41 -4.22 -5.55
C ASP A 89 9.28 -2.97 -5.74
N SER A 90 9.43 -2.17 -4.66
CA SER A 90 10.21 -0.94 -4.71
C SER A 90 10.69 -0.41 -3.37
N MET A 91 11.52 0.64 -3.41
CA MET A 91 12.06 1.28 -2.23
C MET A 91 10.96 1.90 -1.36
N VAL A 92 10.69 1.29 -0.21
CA VAL A 92 9.75 1.83 0.78
C VAL A 92 10.48 2.25 2.04
N ARG A 93 10.34 3.54 2.40
CA ARG A 93 11.04 4.07 3.57
C ARG A 93 10.43 3.54 4.86
N SER A 94 9.11 3.37 4.94
CA SER A 94 8.40 2.82 6.11
C SER A 94 7.05 2.21 5.72
N VAL A 95 6.74 1.03 6.23
CA VAL A 95 5.43 0.38 6.11
C VAL A 95 4.86 0.20 7.52
N GLY A 96 3.62 0.65 7.73
CA GLY A 96 2.83 0.38 8.94
C GLY A 96 1.57 -0.37 8.55
N ILE A 97 1.34 -1.51 9.21
CA ILE A 97 0.14 -2.34 9.01
C ILE A 97 -0.50 -2.50 10.39
N ASP A 98 -1.65 -1.87 10.57
CA ASP A 98 -2.45 -1.93 11.79
C ASP A 98 -3.76 -2.71 11.55
N SER A 99 -3.69 -3.78 10.75
CA SER A 99 -4.86 -4.58 10.42
C SER A 99 -4.59 -5.99 9.94
N MET A 100 -5.66 -6.78 9.75
CA MET A 100 -5.58 -8.14 9.25
C MET A 100 -5.08 -8.20 7.81
N VAL A 101 -3.86 -8.68 7.62
CA VAL A 101 -3.28 -8.91 6.29
C VAL A 101 -3.05 -10.40 6.05
N ARG A 102 -3.54 -10.92 4.92
CA ARG A 102 -3.33 -12.35 4.60
C ARG A 102 -1.92 -12.62 4.08
N SER A 103 -1.41 -11.78 3.20
CA SER A 103 -0.05 -11.95 2.68
C SER A 103 0.59 -10.60 2.40
N VAL A 104 1.83 -10.44 2.84
CA VAL A 104 2.70 -9.32 2.49
C VAL A 104 3.91 -9.89 1.76
N GLY A 105 4.19 -9.39 0.56
CA GLY A 105 5.39 -9.66 -0.21
C GLY A 105 6.18 -8.37 -0.39
N ILE A 106 7.46 -8.40 -0.06
CA ILE A 106 8.37 -7.25 -0.21
C ILE A 106 9.62 -7.74 -0.95
N ASP A 107 9.80 -7.28 -2.19
CA ASP A 107 10.89 -7.68 -3.08
C ASP A 107 11.90 -6.52 -3.28
N SER A 108 12.03 -5.64 -2.29
CA SER A 108 12.82 -4.42 -2.41
C SER A 108 13.24 -3.80 -1.08
N MET A 109 14.16 -2.82 -1.12
CA MET A 109 14.68 -2.16 0.08
C MET A 109 13.59 -1.51 0.93
N VAL A 110 13.32 -2.07 2.11
CA VAL A 110 12.42 -1.48 3.11
C VAL A 110 13.16 -1.18 4.40
N ARG A 111 13.19 0.09 4.81
CA ARG A 111 13.97 0.42 6.02
C ARG A 111 13.31 -0.01 7.32
N SER A 112 11.98 0.08 7.37
CA SER A 112 11.22 -0.25 8.58
C SER A 112 9.85 -0.79 8.21
N VAL A 113 9.51 -1.95 8.77
CA VAL A 113 8.17 -2.52 8.72
C VAL A 113 7.65 -2.62 10.15
N GLY A 114 6.48 -2.03 10.41
CA GLY A 114 5.73 -2.17 11.65
C GLY A 114 4.43 -2.92 11.38
N ILE A 115 4.17 -3.98 12.13
CA ILE A 115 2.95 -4.79 12.02
C ILE A 115 2.33 -4.94 13.42
N ASP A 116 1.19 -4.29 13.61
CA ASP A 116 0.45 -4.27 14.89
C ASP A 116 -0.85 -5.10 14.81
N SER A 117 -0.87 -6.12 13.94
CA SER A 117 -2.08 -6.91 13.69
C SER A 117 -1.83 -8.29 13.08
N MET A 118 -2.89 -9.12 12.98
CA MET A 118 -2.76 -10.49 12.47
C MET A 118 -2.29 -10.55 11.01
N VAL A 119 -1.07 -11.04 10.80
CA VAL A 119 -0.54 -11.31 9.46
C VAL A 119 -0.31 -12.80 9.24
N ARG A 120 -0.95 -13.39 8.23
CA ARG A 120 -0.82 -14.84 8.00
C ARG A 120 0.52 -15.20 7.37
N SER A 121 1.02 -14.43 6.43
CA SER A 121 2.33 -14.67 5.84
C SER A 121 3.03 -13.38 5.44
N VAL A 122 4.31 -13.28 5.79
CA VAL A 122 5.21 -12.22 5.33
C VAL A 122 6.36 -12.89 4.58
N GLY A 123 6.55 -12.49 3.32
CA GLY A 123 7.72 -12.83 2.51
C GLY A 123 8.52 -11.57 2.23
N ILE A 124 9.80 -11.60 2.54
CA ILE A 124 10.73 -10.48 2.33
C ILE A 124 11.91 -11.06 1.57
N ASP A 125 12.11 -10.64 0.32
CA ASP A 125 13.26 -11.00 -0.52
C ASP A 125 14.11 -9.75 -0.74
N SER A 126 14.61 -9.16 0.36
CA SER A 126 15.22 -7.82 0.31
C SER A 126 15.94 -7.38 1.58
N MET A 127 16.74 -6.33 1.43
CA MET A 127 17.36 -5.62 2.56
C MET A 127 16.30 -4.90 3.41
N VAL A 128 15.88 -5.55 4.48
CA VAL A 128 15.05 -4.94 5.53
C VAL A 128 15.87 -4.57 6.75
N ARG A 129 15.94 -3.27 7.07
CA ARG A 129 16.78 -2.78 8.17
C ARG A 129 16.12 -2.98 9.54
N SER A 130 14.80 -2.97 9.64
CA SER A 130 14.09 -3.19 10.90
C SER A 130 12.68 -3.73 10.66
N VAL A 131 12.30 -4.73 11.45
CA VAL A 131 10.94 -5.29 11.50
C VAL A 131 10.49 -5.27 12.95
N GLY A 132 9.40 -4.56 13.23
CA GLY A 132 8.67 -4.61 14.49
C GLY A 132 7.34 -5.30 14.26
N ILE A 133 7.10 -6.38 15.00
CA ILE A 133 5.85 -7.14 14.96
C ILE A 133 5.33 -7.19 16.39
N ASP A 134 4.20 -6.54 16.65
CA ASP A 134 3.49 -6.57 17.93
C ASP A 134 2.17 -7.34 17.78
N SER A 135 2.23 -8.53 17.18
CA SER A 135 1.04 -9.24 16.74
C SER A 135 1.29 -10.71 16.37
N MET A 136 0.20 -11.45 16.13
CA MET A 136 0.27 -12.83 15.64
C MET A 136 0.66 -12.88 14.17
N VAL A 137 1.91 -13.28 13.90
CA VAL A 137 2.37 -13.64 12.57
C VAL A 137 2.54 -15.14 12.45
N ARG A 138 1.84 -15.76 11.49
CA ARG A 138 1.86 -17.23 11.34
C ARG A 138 3.11 -17.74 10.62
N SER A 139 3.66 -16.99 9.67
CA SER A 139 4.90 -17.35 8.99
C SER A 139 5.63 -16.11 8.48
N VAL A 140 6.94 -16.07 8.71
CA VAL A 140 7.86 -15.07 8.14
C VAL A 140 8.93 -15.81 7.36
N GLY A 141 9.09 -15.49 6.08
CA GLY A 141 10.25 -15.86 5.27
C GLY A 141 11.03 -14.59 4.96
N ILE A 142 12.32 -14.58 5.33
CA ILE A 142 13.24 -13.52 4.93
C ILE A 142 14.37 -14.19 4.17
N ASP A 143 14.48 -13.87 2.89
CA ASP A 143 15.64 -14.19 2.08
C ASP A 143 16.50 -12.93 1.95
N TYR A 144 17.78 -13.07 2.32
CA TYR A 144 18.77 -12.02 2.20
C TYR A 144 19.74 -12.49 1.13
N MET A 145 19.63 -11.98 -0.10
CA MET A 145 20.74 -12.05 -1.06
C MET A 145 21.93 -11.23 -0.57
#